data_AF-I3SCZ3-F1
#
_entry.id   AF-I3SCZ3-F1
#
_cell.length_a   1.000
_cell.length_b   1.000
_cell.length_c   1.000
_cell.angle_alpha   90.00
_cell.angle_beta   90.00
_cell.angle_gamma   90.00
#
_symmetry.space_group_name_H-M   'P 1'
#
loop_
_entity.id
_entity.type
_entity.pdbx_description
1 polymer ?
#
loop_
_entity_poly.entity_id
_entity_poly.type
_entity_poly.pdbx_seq_one_letter_code
_entity_poly.pdbx_strand_id
1 'polypeptide(L)'
;MKTPPSLLSLTIDSAVLNLSDISDLSPIPDHILLDLFLRILKAGKLTEKVLKLFVATGNEEVISLVQALNIRHIVTPVLPTRCSEKF
;
A
#
# COMPACT_ATOMS: atom_id res chain seq x y z
N MET A 1 13.82 8.81 -29.24
CA MET A 1 12.34 8.74 -29.38
C MET A 1 11.80 7.98 -28.19
N LYS A 2 10.87 8.54 -27.43
CA LYS A 2 10.28 7.84 -26.26
C LYS A 2 9.29 6.82 -26.81
N THR A 3 9.49 5.54 -26.50
CA THR A 3 8.51 4.51 -26.86
C THR A 3 7.19 4.80 -26.16
N PRO A 4 6.04 4.58 -26.83
CA PRO A 4 4.76 4.76 -26.18
C PRO A 4 4.64 3.76 -25.01
N PRO A 5 3.98 4.16 -23.91
CA PRO A 5 3.75 3.26 -22.79
C PRO A 5 2.88 2.08 -23.22
N SER A 6 3.12 0.91 -22.64
CA SER A 6 2.28 -0.27 -22.85
C SER A 6 0.92 -0.08 -22.17
N LEU A 7 -0.09 -0.80 -22.67
CA LEU A 7 -1.41 -0.83 -22.04
C LEU A 7 -1.31 -1.25 -20.57
N LEU A 8 -0.50 -2.26 -20.27
CA LEU A 8 -0.25 -2.71 -18.90
C LEU A 8 0.27 -1.58 -18.02
N SER A 9 1.26 -0.80 -18.48
CA SER A 9 1.77 0.32 -17.70
C SER A 9 0.69 1.36 -17.43
N LEU A 10 -0.10 1.72 -18.44
CA LEU A 10 -1.21 2.67 -18.29
C LEU A 10 -2.29 2.14 -17.34
N THR A 11 -2.57 0.83 -17.37
CA THR A 11 -3.51 0.19 -16.45
C THR A 11 -3.02 0.28 -15.02
N ILE A 12 -1.74 0.00 -14.75
CA ILE A 12 -1.18 0.11 -13.39
C ILE A 12 -1.19 1.57 -12.94
N ASP A 13 -0.77 2.51 -13.79
CA ASP A 13 -0.80 3.94 -13.46
C ASP A 13 -2.22 4.42 -13.14
N SER A 14 -3.23 3.95 -13.87
CA SER A 14 -4.64 4.21 -13.58
C SER A 14 -5.10 3.54 -12.28
N ALA A 15 -4.70 2.29 -12.03
CA ALA A 15 -5.01 1.59 -10.79
C ALA A 15 -4.43 2.30 -9.57
N VAL A 16 -3.22 2.85 -9.66
CA VAL A 16 -2.59 3.67 -8.59
C VAL A 16 -3.45 4.89 -8.22
N LEU A 17 -4.17 5.48 -9.18
CA LEU A 17 -5.04 6.62 -8.92
C LEU A 17 -6.36 6.23 -8.25
N ASN A 18 -6.87 5.04 -8.53
CA ASN A 18 -8.22 4.59 -8.13
C ASN A 18 -8.19 3.44 -7.10
N LEU A 19 -7.02 3.11 -6.54
CA LEU A 19 -6.86 1.96 -5.66
C LEU A 19 -7.71 2.03 -4.39
N SER A 20 -8.07 3.24 -3.96
CA SER A 20 -8.99 3.44 -2.82
C SER A 20 -10.37 2.86 -3.04
N ASP A 21 -10.81 2.72 -4.30
CA ASP A 21 -12.15 2.26 -4.67
C ASP A 21 -12.18 0.76 -4.93
N ILE A 22 -11.01 0.12 -4.96
CA ILE A 22 -10.85 -1.33 -5.13
C ILE A 22 -10.90 -1.99 -3.76
N SER A 23 -11.76 -3.02 -3.63
CA SER A 23 -11.96 -3.75 -2.37
C SER A 23 -11.18 -5.05 -2.26
N ASP A 24 -10.76 -5.63 -3.38
CA ASP A 24 -10.06 -6.92 -3.40
C ASP A 24 -9.02 -6.97 -4.53
N LEU A 25 -7.83 -7.49 -4.22
CA LEU A 25 -6.73 -7.71 -5.15
C LEU A 25 -6.42 -9.19 -5.36
N SER A 26 -7.17 -10.11 -4.75
CA SER A 26 -7.01 -11.56 -4.89
C SER A 26 -6.98 -12.07 -6.35
N PRO A 27 -7.71 -11.49 -7.33
CA PRO A 27 -7.68 -11.98 -8.70
C PRO A 27 -6.43 -11.57 -9.48
N ILE A 28 -5.57 -10.72 -8.92
CA ILE A 28 -4.43 -10.13 -9.62
C ILE A 28 -3.20 -11.04 -9.48
N PRO A 29 -2.52 -11.39 -10.58
CA PRO A 29 -1.27 -12.15 -10.52
C PRO A 29 -0.17 -11.46 -9.70
N ASP A 30 0.62 -12.25 -8.97
CA ASP A 30 1.64 -11.76 -8.03
C ASP A 30 2.60 -10.73 -8.63
N HIS A 31 3.10 -10.98 -9.84
CA HIS A 31 4.03 -10.08 -10.52
C HIS A 31 3.43 -8.69 -10.81
N ILE A 32 2.12 -8.61 -11.05
CA ILE A 32 1.39 -7.35 -11.25
C ILE A 32 1.12 -6.67 -9.91
N LEU A 33 0.78 -7.47 -8.89
CA LEU A 33 0.56 -6.99 -7.53
C LEU A 33 1.80 -6.25 -6.99
N LEU A 34 2.99 -6.82 -7.26
CA LEU A 34 4.26 -6.25 -6.84
C LEU A 34 4.61 -4.95 -7.58
N ASP A 35 4.45 -4.91 -8.91
CA ASP A 35 4.66 -3.66 -9.67
C ASP A 35 3.69 -2.57 -9.18
N LEU A 36 2.42 -2.93 -8.97
CA LEU A 36 1.43 -2.00 -8.42
C LEU A 36 1.83 -1.48 -7.03
N PHE A 37 2.29 -2.35 -6.13
CA PHE A 37 2.74 -1.95 -4.80
C PHE A 37 3.94 -1.00 -4.86
N LEU A 38 4.93 -1.31 -5.69
CA LEU A 38 6.10 -0.46 -5.89
C LEU A 38 5.73 0.91 -6.48
N ARG A 39 4.77 0.97 -7.42
CA ARG A 39 4.28 2.25 -7.97
C ARG A 39 3.49 3.06 -6.95
N ILE A 40 2.72 2.42 -6.08
CA ILE A 40 2.05 3.09 -4.95
C ILE A 40 3.07 3.74 -4.01
N LEU A 41 4.13 3.01 -3.65
CA LEU A 41 5.20 3.53 -2.80
C LEU A 41 5.90 4.72 -3.48
N LYS A 42 6.26 4.58 -4.76
CA LYS A 42 6.90 5.65 -5.55
C LYS A 42 6.01 6.89 -5.68
N ALA A 43 4.69 6.71 -5.77
CA ALA A 43 3.72 7.79 -5.82
C ALA A 43 3.44 8.43 -4.45
N GLY A 44 3.96 7.87 -3.34
CA GLY A 44 3.69 8.35 -1.98
C GLY A 44 2.22 8.17 -1.56
N LYS A 45 1.51 7.22 -2.17
CA LYS A 45 0.07 6.99 -1.94
C LYS A 45 -0.22 5.82 -0.99
N LEU A 46 0.77 5.39 -0.22
CA LEU A 46 0.58 4.32 0.76
C LEU A 46 -0.25 4.85 1.94
N THR A 47 -1.51 4.43 1.99
CA THR A 47 -2.42 4.68 3.12
C THR A 47 -2.64 3.39 3.91
N GLU A 48 -3.16 3.49 5.14
CA GLU A 48 -3.47 2.31 5.95
C GLU A 48 -4.47 1.37 5.25
N LYS A 49 -5.48 1.93 4.59
CA LYS A 49 -6.46 1.15 3.81
C LYS A 49 -5.79 0.34 2.71
N VAL A 50 -4.92 1.00 1.94
CA VAL A 50 -4.18 0.38 0.83
C VAL A 50 -3.20 -0.67 1.36
N LEU A 51 -2.50 -0.39 2.46
CA LEU A 51 -1.60 -1.36 3.08
C LEU A 51 -2.36 -2.62 3.50
N LYS A 52 -3.51 -2.48 4.15
CA LYS A 52 -4.36 -3.62 4.54
C LYS A 52 -4.82 -4.43 3.33
N LEU A 53 -5.16 -3.76 2.23
CA LEU A 53 -5.55 -4.40 0.97
C LEU A 53 -4.44 -5.31 0.43
N PHE A 54 -3.20 -4.83 0.39
CA PHE A 54 -2.04 -5.61 -0.08
C PHE A 54 -1.64 -6.74 0.86
N VAL A 55 -1.71 -6.51 2.18
CA VAL A 55 -1.43 -7.56 3.17
C VAL A 55 -2.49 -8.65 3.13
N ALA A 56 -3.76 -8.30 2.87
CA ALA A 56 -4.86 -9.26 2.76
C ALA A 56 -4.70 -10.25 1.58
N THR A 57 -3.94 -9.89 0.54
CA THR A 57 -3.62 -10.81 -0.57
C THR A 57 -2.75 -11.99 -0.12
N GLY A 58 -2.04 -11.88 1.00
CA GLY A 58 -1.18 -12.96 1.52
C GLY A 58 0.08 -13.22 0.69
N ASN A 59 0.44 -12.30 -0.21
CA ASN A 59 1.64 -12.43 -1.05
C ASN A 59 2.92 -12.24 -0.20
N GLU A 60 3.80 -13.25 -0.20
CA GLU A 60 4.99 -13.28 0.66
C GLU A 60 5.99 -12.16 0.35
N GLU A 61 6.13 -11.78 -0.93
CA GLU A 61 7.05 -10.71 -1.33
C GLU A 61 6.56 -9.35 -0.85
N VAL A 62 5.25 -9.09 -0.93
CA VAL A 62 4.64 -7.88 -0.37
C VAL A 62 4.87 -7.81 1.14
N ILE A 63 4.60 -8.92 1.85
CA ILE A 63 4.78 -8.99 3.31
C ILE A 63 6.26 -8.74 3.68
N SER A 64 7.18 -9.36 2.95
CA SER A 64 8.62 -9.18 3.14
C SER A 64 9.04 -7.73 2.93
N LEU A 65 8.48 -7.05 1.92
CA LEU A 65 8.79 -5.66 1.63
C LEU A 65 8.24 -4.72 2.73
N VAL A 66 7.02 -4.99 3.22
CA VAL A 66 6.43 -4.26 4.36
C VAL A 66 7.29 -4.39 5.61
N GLN A 67 7.80 -5.58 5.90
CA GLN A 67 8.73 -5.83 7.02
C GLN A 67 10.07 -5.14 6.81
N ALA A 68 10.65 -5.21 5.61
CA ALA A 68 11.91 -4.55 5.27
C ALA A 68 11.83 -3.03 5.39
N LEU A 69 10.67 -2.44 5.07
CA LEU A 69 10.39 -1.02 5.27
C LEU A 69 10.10 -0.65 6.74
N ASN A 70 10.13 -1.64 7.65
CA ASN A 70 9.80 -1.49 9.07
C ASN A 70 8.46 -0.76 9.29
N ILE A 71 7.48 -1.04 8.42
CA ILE A 71 6.13 -0.49 8.55
C ILE A 71 5.45 -1.22 9.72
N ARG A 72 5.20 -0.48 10.79
CA ARG A 72 4.54 -1.01 11.99
C ARG A 72 3.06 -0.66 11.94
N HIS A 73 2.20 -1.66 12.06
CA HIS A 73 0.81 -1.40 12.44
C HIS A 73 0.82 -0.88 13.88
N ILE A 74 0.58 0.42 14.06
CA ILE A 74 0.42 1.01 15.40
C ILE A 74 -0.94 0.55 15.91
N VAL A 75 -0.95 -0.57 16.63
CA VAL A 75 -2.17 -1.13 17.23
C VAL A 75 -2.54 -0.38 18.51
N THR A 76 -1.58 0.27 19.16
CA THR A 76 -1.82 1.04 20.39
C THR A 76 -2.08 2.51 20.06
N PRO A 77 -3.32 3.02 20.21
CA PRO A 77 -3.53 4.45 20.16
C PRO A 77 -2.68 5.10 21.24
N VAL A 78 -1.99 6.19 20.90
CA VAL A 78 -1.33 7.02 21.90
C VAL A 78 -2.44 7.66 22.72
N LEU A 79 -2.71 7.10 23.90
CA LEU A 79 -3.66 7.67 24.84
C LEU A 79 -3.19 9.09 25.17
N PRO A 80 -4.08 10.11 25.17
CA PRO A 80 -3.70 11.42 25.64
C PRO A 80 -3.18 11.26 27.06
N THR A 81 -1.89 11.58 27.27
CA THR A 81 -1.35 11.73 28.61
C THR A 81 -2.20 12.81 29.26
N ARG A 82 -3.01 12.47 30.26
CA ARG A 82 -3.71 13.48 31.08
C ARG A 82 -2.65 14.47 31.52
N CYS A 83 -2.71 15.70 31.00
CA CYS A 83 -1.91 16.79 31.55
C CYS A 83 -2.21 16.77 33.05
N SER A 84 -1.18 16.56 33.86
CA SER A 84 -1.28 16.50 35.31
C SER A 84 -2.22 17.60 35.79
N GLU A 85 -3.39 17.23 36.30
CA GLU A 85 -4.15 18.13 37.17
C GLU A 85 -3.21 18.43 38.34
N LYS A 86 -2.67 19.64 38.33
CA LYS A 86 -1.86 20.16 39.41
C LYS A 86 -2.83 20.60 40.50
N PHE A 87 -2.79 19.84 41.60
CA PHE A 87 -3.21 20.16 42.97
C PHE A 87 -4.71 20.39 43.22
#